data_AF-A0A1X6ML99-F1
#
_entry.id   AF-A0A1X6ML99-F1
#
_cell.length_a   1.000
_cell.length_b   1.000
_cell.length_c   1.000
_cell.angle_alpha   90.00
_cell.angle_beta   90.00
_cell.angle_gamma   90.00
#
_symmetry.space_group_name_H-M   'P 1'
#
loop_
_entity.id
_entity.type
_entity.pdbx_description
1 polymer ?
#
loop_
_entity_poly.entity_id
_entity_poly.type
_entity_poly.pdbx_seq_one_letter_code
_entity_poly.pdbx_strand_id
1 'polypeptide(L)'
;MQPTLIRRQLGGLVPPKIATPSILSSGSGAGLGPLVNFYSKLPKGPAPASAFGGIKARFFNGKNASAVPLLGAVLGIFALGYTIDYQMHLKHHKNHPH
;
A
#
# COMPACT_ATOMS: atom_id res chain seq x y z
N MET A 1 48.11 5.87 -46.87
CA MET A 1 46.92 5.46 -46.08
C MET A 1 46.08 6.71 -45.87
N GLN A 2 44.81 6.74 -46.31
CA GLN A 2 43.97 7.94 -46.33
C GLN A 2 43.09 8.01 -45.06
N PRO A 3 43.48 8.77 -44.02
CA PRO A 3 42.81 8.77 -42.71
C PRO A 3 41.38 9.34 -42.73
N THR A 4 41.04 10.07 -43.79
CA THR A 4 39.72 10.72 -43.98
C THR A 4 38.63 9.72 -44.36
N LEU A 5 38.96 8.67 -45.11
CA LEU A 5 38.01 7.63 -45.52
C LEU A 5 37.55 6.78 -44.33
N ILE A 6 38.50 6.40 -43.46
CA ILE A 6 38.24 5.64 -42.23
C ILE A 6 37.34 6.45 -41.29
N ARG A 7 37.63 7.75 -41.11
CA ARG A 7 36.82 8.65 -40.28
C ARG A 7 35.38 8.77 -40.79
N ARG A 8 35.18 8.87 -42.11
CA ARG A 8 33.85 8.97 -42.71
C ARG A 8 33.05 7.66 -42.58
N GLN A 9 33.72 6.51 -42.66
CA GLN A 9 33.10 5.19 -42.45
C GLN A 9 32.62 4.98 -41.01
N LEU A 10 33.26 5.64 -40.04
CA LEU A 10 32.87 5.63 -38.61
C LEU A 10 31.85 6.73 -38.24
N GLY A 11 31.50 7.63 -39.16
CA GLY A 11 30.62 8.79 -38.90
C GLY A 11 29.16 8.45 -38.64
N GLY A 12 28.70 7.23 -38.97
CA GLY A 12 27.36 6.73 -38.65
C GLY A 12 27.31 5.85 -37.40
N LEU A 13 28.45 5.61 -36.74
CA LEU A 13 28.57 4.72 -35.59
C LEU A 13 28.06 5.36 -34.29
N VAL A 14 28.08 6.70 -34.24
CA VAL A 14 27.51 7.49 -33.16
C VAL A 14 26.29 8.20 -33.72
N PRO A 15 25.07 7.85 -33.28
CA PRO A 15 23.87 8.50 -33.76
C PRO A 15 23.92 10.01 -33.44
N PRO A 16 23.44 10.89 -34.34
CA PRO A 16 23.42 12.32 -34.09
C PRO A 16 22.62 12.65 -32.83
N LYS A 17 22.84 13.80 -32.20
CA LYS A 17 22.04 14.29 -31.06
C LYS A 17 20.59 14.53 -31.51
N ILE A 18 19.78 13.47 -31.50
CA ILE A 18 18.32 13.55 -31.62
C ILE A 18 17.79 13.82 -30.22
N ALA A 19 16.86 14.77 -30.07
CA ALA A 19 16.25 15.06 -28.78
C ALA A 19 15.61 13.79 -28.22
N THR A 20 16.28 13.15 -27.26
CA THR A 20 15.82 11.97 -26.49
C THR A 20 15.34 10.78 -27.34
N PRO A 21 16.07 9.64 -27.38
CA PRO A 21 15.66 8.46 -28.15
C PRO A 21 14.29 7.88 -27.72
N SER A 22 13.76 8.30 -26.57
CA SER A 22 12.43 7.97 -26.08
C SER A 22 11.28 8.52 -26.94
N ILE A 23 11.49 9.58 -27.73
CA ILE A 23 10.47 10.16 -28.62
C ILE A 23 10.42 9.44 -29.97
N LEU A 24 11.50 8.75 -30.35
CA LEU A 24 11.64 8.07 -31.64
C LEU A 24 11.02 6.67 -31.67
N SER A 25 10.54 6.16 -30.54
CA SER A 25 9.73 4.95 -30.53
C SER A 25 8.37 5.27 -31.15
N SER A 26 8.20 4.91 -32.42
CA SER A 26 6.97 4.96 -33.21
C SER A 26 5.86 4.03 -32.69
N GLY A 27 5.87 3.68 -31.41
CA GLY A 27 4.75 3.07 -30.73
C GLY A 27 3.71 4.14 -30.41
N SER A 28 2.49 3.96 -30.91
CA SER A 28 1.33 4.86 -30.89
C SER A 28 0.81 5.29 -29.49
N GLY A 29 1.68 5.57 -28.52
CA GLY A 29 1.29 5.80 -27.12
C GLY A 29 2.17 6.73 -26.29
N ALA A 30 3.41 7.03 -26.72
CA ALA A 30 4.31 7.88 -25.92
C ALA A 30 3.82 9.34 -25.78
N GLY A 31 3.12 9.88 -26.78
CA GLY A 31 2.58 11.25 -26.75
C GLY A 31 1.30 11.41 -25.94
N LEU A 32 0.52 10.35 -25.74
CA LEU A 32 -0.79 10.43 -25.07
C LEU A 32 -0.73 10.08 -23.58
N GLY A 33 0.30 9.37 -23.11
CA GLY A 33 0.47 9.02 -21.69
C GLY A 33 0.39 10.21 -20.73
N PRO A 34 1.07 11.34 -21.00
CA PRO A 34 0.96 12.55 -20.17
C PRO A 34 -0.45 13.15 -20.15
N LEU A 35 -1.15 13.16 -21.29
CA LEU A 35 -2.54 13.63 -21.39
C LEU A 35 -3.51 12.71 -20.61
N VAL A 36 -3.40 11.39 -20.78
CA VAL A 36 -4.23 10.42 -20.04
C VAL A 36 -3.96 10.53 -18.53
N ASN A 37 -2.71 10.69 -18.13
CA ASN A 37 -2.32 10.89 -16.73
C ASN A 37 -2.84 12.22 -16.15
N PHE A 38 -2.87 13.29 -16.96
CA PHE A 38 -3.47 14.56 -16.57
C PHE A 38 -4.98 14.41 -16.34
N TYR A 39 -5.72 13.84 -17.30
CA TYR A 39 -7.15 13.68 -17.18
C TYR A 39 -7.57 12.63 -16.13
N SER A 40 -6.75 11.61 -15.88
CA SER A 40 -7.04 10.61 -14.85
C SER A 40 -6.94 11.19 -13.43
N LYS A 41 -6.08 12.19 -13.22
CA LYS A 41 -5.77 12.84 -11.94
C LYS A 41 -6.49 14.16 -11.70
N LEU A 42 -7.35 14.61 -12.63
CA LEU A 42 -8.26 15.72 -12.36
C LEU A 42 -8.95 15.51 -11.01
N PRO A 43 -9.09 16.54 -10.17
CA PRO A 43 -9.68 16.43 -8.84
C PRO A 43 -11.10 15.87 -8.96
N LYS A 44 -11.23 14.56 -8.77
CA LYS A 44 -12.49 13.90 -8.51
C LYS A 44 -12.73 14.14 -7.02
N GLY A 45 -13.96 14.49 -6.65
CA GLY A 45 -14.33 14.63 -5.24
C GLY A 45 -13.87 13.41 -4.41
N PRO A 46 -13.86 13.52 -3.07
CA PRO A 46 -13.40 12.43 -2.22
C PRO A 46 -14.09 11.11 -2.60
N ALA A 47 -13.30 10.05 -2.73
CA ALA A 47 -13.83 8.74 -3.07
C ALA A 47 -14.95 8.36 -2.09
N PRO A 48 -16.06 7.77 -2.57
CA PRO A 48 -17.17 7.42 -1.70
C PRO A 48 -16.68 6.47 -0.61
N ALA A 49 -17.04 6.77 0.64
CA ALA A 49 -16.74 5.89 1.75
C ALA A 49 -17.39 4.52 1.49
N SER A 50 -16.62 3.43 1.59
CA SER A 50 -17.16 2.09 1.43
C SER A 50 -18.32 1.89 2.41
N ALA A 51 -19.52 1.64 1.86
CA ALA A 51 -20.72 1.36 2.66
C ALA A 51 -20.55 0.08 3.51
N PHE A 52 -19.70 -0.84 3.05
CA PHE A 52 -19.32 -2.07 3.75
C PHE A 52 -17.97 -1.92 4.42
N GLY A 53 -17.92 -1.06 5.42
CA GLY A 53 -16.80 -0.97 6.33
C GLY A 53 -16.94 -1.99 7.46
N GLY A 54 -16.23 -3.12 7.38
CA GLY A 54 -16.17 -4.10 8.48
C GLY A 54 -15.56 -3.53 9.77
N ILE A 55 -15.26 -4.39 10.76
CA ILE A 55 -14.67 -3.99 12.06
C ILE A 55 -13.46 -3.06 11.88
N LYS A 56 -12.63 -3.31 10.86
CA LYS A 56 -11.49 -2.45 10.49
C LYS A 56 -11.89 -1.01 10.18
N ALA A 57 -12.93 -0.79 9.39
CA ALA A 57 -13.37 0.56 9.04
C ALA A 57 -14.03 1.30 10.21
N ARG A 58 -14.63 0.56 11.15
CA ARG A 58 -15.31 1.10 12.32
C ARG A 58 -14.38 1.52 13.44
N PHE A 59 -13.24 0.85 13.60
CA PHE A 59 -12.37 1.08 14.77
C PHE A 59 -10.89 1.33 14.44
N PHE A 60 -10.45 1.07 13.20
CA PHE A 60 -9.02 1.10 12.86
C PHE A 60 -8.66 2.06 11.71
N ASN A 61 -9.64 2.63 11.00
CA ASN A 61 -9.37 3.49 9.85
C ASN A 61 -9.70 4.97 10.11
N GLY A 62 -8.79 5.86 9.71
CA GLY A 62 -9.01 7.30 9.62
C GLY A 62 -9.54 7.92 10.92
N LYS A 63 -10.56 8.76 10.80
CA LYS A 63 -11.23 9.45 11.93
C LYS A 63 -11.88 8.51 12.96
N ASN A 64 -12.09 7.24 12.60
CA ASN A 64 -12.68 6.23 13.47
C ASN A 64 -11.61 5.37 14.17
N ALA A 65 -10.32 5.64 13.95
CA ALA A 65 -9.24 4.94 14.63
C ALA A 65 -9.34 5.20 16.14
N SER A 66 -9.54 4.14 16.92
CA SER A 66 -9.84 4.22 18.35
C SER A 66 -9.19 3.07 19.11
N ALA A 67 -8.90 3.30 20.40
CA ALA A 67 -8.35 2.30 21.32
C ALA A 67 -9.40 1.28 21.82
N VAL A 68 -10.67 1.43 21.43
CA VAL A 68 -11.78 0.55 21.85
C VAL A 68 -11.49 -0.95 21.60
N PRO A 69 -10.97 -1.40 20.44
CA PRO A 69 -10.65 -2.81 20.24
C PRO A 69 -9.55 -3.33 21.16
N LEU A 70 -8.58 -2.48 21.51
CA LEU A 70 -7.51 -2.84 22.43
C LEU A 70 -8.06 -3.04 23.84
N LEU A 71 -8.89 -2.12 24.32
CA LEU A 71 -9.56 -2.24 25.62
C LEU A 71 -10.49 -3.46 25.65
N GLY A 72 -11.23 -3.70 24.57
CA GLY A 72 -12.05 -4.90 24.42
C GLY A 72 -11.25 -6.20 24.50
N ALA A 73 -10.07 -6.25 23.88
CA ALA A 73 -9.17 -7.39 23.95
C ALA A 73 -8.65 -7.62 25.38
N VAL A 74 -8.22 -6.55 26.06
CA VAL A 74 -7.77 -6.61 27.46
C VAL A 74 -8.87 -7.15 28.35
N LEU A 75 -10.08 -6.58 28.29
CA LEU A 75 -11.22 -7.05 29.07
C LEU A 75 -11.60 -8.50 28.74
N GLY A 76 -11.54 -8.89 27.47
CA GLY A 76 -11.77 -10.27 27.04
C GLY A 76 -10.79 -11.25 27.67
N ILE A 77 -9.50 -10.93 27.68
CA ILE A 77 -8.46 -11.77 28.30
C ILE A 77 -8.68 -11.87 29.81
N PHE A 78 -8.98 -10.76 30.49
CA PHE A 78 -9.25 -10.79 31.93
C PHE A 78 -10.48 -11.63 32.28
N ALA A 79 -11.57 -11.49 31.55
CA ALA A 79 -12.78 -12.26 31.78
C ALA A 79 -12.55 -13.77 31.55
N LEU A 80 -11.85 -14.12 30.47
CA LEU A 80 -11.48 -15.52 30.19
C LEU A 80 -10.55 -16.08 31.28
N GLY A 81 -9.50 -15.34 31.65
CA GLY A 81 -8.57 -15.72 32.69
C GLY A 81 -9.25 -15.93 34.05
N TYR A 82 -10.13 -15.01 34.45
CA TYR A 82 -10.92 -15.14 35.68
C TYR A 82 -11.84 -16.36 35.64
N THR A 83 -12.46 -16.63 34.50
CA THR A 83 -13.33 -17.81 34.36
C THR A 83 -12.53 -19.10 34.54
N ILE A 84 -11.33 -19.18 33.96
CA ILE A 84 -10.43 -20.34 34.12
C ILE A 84 -9.99 -20.48 35.57
N ASP A 85 -9.51 -19.40 36.19
CA ASP A 85 -9.07 -19.39 37.58
C ASP A 85 -10.21 -19.77 38.55
N TYR A 86 -11.42 -19.31 38.26
CA TYR A 86 -12.60 -19.66 39.02
C TYR A 86 -12.91 -21.16 38.97
N GLN A 87 -12.88 -21.76 37.77
CA GLN A 87 -13.15 -23.18 37.61
C GLN A 87 -12.04 -24.06 38.18
N MET A 88 -10.78 -23.68 38.00
CA MET A 88 -9.63 -24.53 38.37
C MET A 88 -9.24 -24.36 39.84
N HIS A 89 -9.34 -23.14 40.38
CA HIS A 89 -8.78 -22.80 41.69
C HIS A 89 -9.87 -22.33 42.67
N LEU A 90 -10.48 -21.16 42.41
CA LEU A 90 -11.31 -20.47 43.42
C LEU A 90 -12.51 -21.31 43.88
N LYS A 91 -13.14 -22.08 42.99
CA LYS A 91 -14.31 -22.92 43.34
C LYS A 91 -13.96 -24.11 44.24
N HIS A 92 -12.74 -24.62 44.19
CA HIS A 92 -12.31 -25.78 44.97
C HIS A 92 -11.62 -25.40 46.28
N HIS A 93 -11.36 -24.09 46.47
CA HIS A 93 -10.58 -23.54 47.59
C HIS A 93 -11.25 -23.66 48.97
N LYS A 94 -12.50 -24.14 49.04
CA LYS A 94 -13.28 -24.30 50.28
C LYS A 94 -13.47 -25.75 50.74
N ASN A 95 -13.13 -26.73 49.89
CA ASN A 95 -13.35 -28.16 50.15
C ASN A 95 -12.09 -28.93 50.56
N HIS A 96 -10.97 -28.25 50.78
CA HIS A 96 -9.75 -28.84 51.33
C HIS A 96 -9.16 -27.91 52.41
N PRO A 97 -8.97 -28.37 53.66
CA PRO A 97 -8.09 -27.68 54.59
C PRO A 97 -6.64 -27.78 54.08
N HIS A 98 -5.88 -26.70 54.25
CA HIS A 98 -4.43 -26.69 54.05
C HIS A 98 -3.74 -27.64 55.03
#